data_AF-A0A1I6QQ44-F1
#
_entry.id   AF-A0A1I6QQ44-F1
#
_cell.length_a   1.000
_cell.length_b   1.000
_cell.length_c   1.000
_cell.angle_alpha   90.00
_cell.angle_beta   90.00
_cell.angle_gamma   90.00
#
_symmetry.space_group_name_H-M   'P 1'
#
loop_
_entity.id
_entity.type
_entity.pdbx_description
1 polymer ?
#
loop_
_entity_poly.entity_id
_entity_poly.type
_entity_poly.pdbx_seq_one_letter_code
_entity_poly.pdbx_strand_id
1 'polypeptide(L)'
;MITKLLKKASMTLPNSNSTTVLELADGRSEKLYFSQVKPTEFTVSDSEFTMKSGISVELDIKNVDLVATSEVLWPGEKVYVRGGNASTGKALKGEVSIPLGMNINSNVPGETWLYWDIETPEGTFVNQTPIHMTGMVKGLPPQATEFSSQDVISLYDQLDGKFAGTIYACTQVT
;
A
#
# COMPACT_ATOMS: atom_id res chain seq x y z
N MET A 1 -36.51 -4.27 5.74
CA MET A 1 -35.08 -4.47 5.41
C MET A 1 -34.28 -4.01 6.61
N ILE A 2 -33.66 -4.93 7.35
CA ILE A 2 -32.73 -4.55 8.43
C ILE A 2 -31.40 -4.28 7.73
N THR A 3 -31.05 -3.02 7.58
CA THR A 3 -29.71 -2.61 7.14
C THR A 3 -28.75 -3.12 8.22
N LYS A 4 -28.03 -4.20 7.94
CA LYS A 4 -26.94 -4.66 8.81
C LYS A 4 -25.96 -3.49 8.88
N LEU A 5 -25.88 -2.82 10.02
CA LEU A 5 -24.82 -1.86 10.28
C LEU A 5 -23.50 -2.63 10.17
N LEU A 6 -22.77 -2.43 9.09
CA LEU A 6 -21.39 -2.87 8.94
C LEU A 6 -20.63 -2.30 10.15
N LYS A 7 -20.17 -3.18 11.04
CA LYS A 7 -19.32 -2.76 12.14
C LYS A 7 -18.01 -2.30 11.53
N LYS A 8 -17.72 -1.01 11.70
CA LYS A 8 -16.46 -0.40 11.31
C LYS A 8 -15.58 -0.24 12.55
N ALA A 9 -14.36 -0.74 12.48
CA ALA A 9 -13.35 -0.55 13.53
C ALA A 9 -12.17 0.22 12.94
N SER A 10 -11.81 1.34 13.58
CA SER A 10 -10.57 2.06 13.23
C SER A 10 -9.38 1.39 13.91
N MET A 11 -8.30 1.21 13.16
CA MET A 11 -7.06 0.62 13.64
C MET A 11 -5.87 1.42 13.11
N THR A 12 -4.73 1.27 13.78
CA THR A 12 -3.48 1.93 13.41
C THR A 12 -2.35 0.91 13.33
N LEU A 13 -1.53 1.01 12.28
CA LEU A 13 -0.25 0.33 12.20
C LEU A 13 0.86 1.32 12.58
N PRO A 14 1.55 1.11 13.72
CA PRO A 14 2.47 2.11 14.26
C PRO A 14 3.76 2.23 13.45
N ASN A 15 4.26 1.12 12.91
CA ASN A 15 5.50 1.07 12.16
C ASN A 15 5.35 0.10 10.98
N SER A 16 6.05 0.41 9.90
CA SER A 16 6.23 -0.44 8.74
C SER A 16 7.51 0.01 8.04
N ASN A 17 8.22 -0.94 7.47
CA ASN A 17 9.33 -0.68 6.57
C ASN A 17 8.96 -1.18 5.19
N SER A 18 9.28 -0.42 4.17
CA SER A 18 9.03 -0.83 2.80
C SER A 18 10.25 -0.59 1.93
N THR A 19 10.38 -1.41 0.89
CA THR A 19 11.42 -1.21 -0.12
C THR A 19 10.80 -1.30 -1.49
N THR A 20 11.29 -0.47 -2.39
CA THR A 20 10.77 -0.36 -3.74
C THR A 20 11.88 0.08 -4.68
N VAL A 21 11.85 -0.38 -5.93
CA VAL A 21 12.73 0.14 -6.98
C VAL A 21 11.99 1.21 -7.78
N LEU A 22 12.61 2.38 -7.90
CA LEU A 22 12.19 3.47 -8.77
C LEU A 22 13.15 3.53 -9.96
N GLU A 23 12.61 3.52 -11.17
CA GLU A 23 13.38 3.66 -12.42
C GLU A 23 12.80 4.82 -13.22
N LEU A 24 13.62 5.84 -13.52
CA LEU A 24 13.19 7.03 -14.25
C LEU A 24 13.12 6.76 -15.76
N ALA A 25 12.43 7.64 -16.49
CA ALA A 25 12.30 7.54 -17.94
C ALA A 25 13.63 7.56 -18.72
N ASP A 26 14.70 8.08 -18.10
CA ASP A 26 16.06 8.09 -18.65
C ASP A 26 16.85 6.78 -18.40
N GLY A 27 16.23 5.82 -17.70
CA GLY A 27 16.81 4.50 -17.38
C GLY A 27 17.66 4.45 -16.11
N ARG A 28 17.87 5.56 -15.40
CA ARG A 28 18.48 5.53 -14.06
C ARG A 28 17.51 4.87 -13.08
N SER A 29 18.03 4.07 -12.15
CA SER A 29 17.20 3.41 -11.14
C SER A 29 17.85 3.37 -9.76
N GLU A 30 17.00 3.23 -8.74
CA GLU A 30 17.40 3.12 -7.36
C GLU A 30 16.41 2.27 -6.55
N LYS A 31 16.96 1.42 -5.67
CA LYS A 31 16.18 0.78 -4.62
C LYS A 31 16.09 1.71 -3.41
N LEU A 32 14.91 2.21 -3.13
CA LEU A 32 14.60 3.08 -2.01
C LEU A 32 14.17 2.27 -0.79
N TYR A 33 14.67 2.67 0.38
CA TYR A 33 14.33 2.08 1.68
C TYR A 33 13.52 3.09 2.49
N PHE A 34 12.24 2.81 2.64
CA PHE A 34 11.28 3.71 3.22
C PHE A 34 11.03 3.40 4.70
N SER A 35 11.03 4.46 5.50
CA SER A 35 10.56 4.47 6.88
C SER A 35 9.26 5.25 6.99
N GLN A 36 8.41 4.82 7.91
CA GLN A 36 7.13 5.46 8.14
C GLN A 36 7.27 6.78 8.90
N VAL A 37 6.64 7.85 8.38
CA VAL A 37 6.66 9.19 9.00
C VAL A 37 5.61 9.31 10.11
N LYS A 38 4.45 8.67 9.93
CA LYS A 38 3.34 8.65 10.90
C LYS A 38 2.56 7.34 10.81
N PRO A 39 1.87 6.91 11.89
CA PRO A 39 1.01 5.72 11.89
C PRO A 39 0.06 5.65 10.69
N THR A 40 -0.08 4.47 10.12
CA THR A 40 -0.99 4.18 9.00
C THR A 40 -2.33 3.87 9.61
N GLU A 41 -3.34 4.68 9.30
CA GLU A 41 -4.70 4.48 9.79
C GLU A 41 -5.50 3.71 8.76
N PHE A 42 -6.32 2.78 9.23
CA PHE A 42 -7.26 2.07 8.37
C PHE A 42 -8.56 1.76 9.10
N THR A 43 -9.62 1.61 8.33
CA THR A 43 -10.92 1.18 8.82
C THR A 43 -11.18 -0.23 8.33
N VAL A 44 -11.44 -1.13 9.28
CA VAL A 44 -11.85 -2.50 9.01
C VAL A 44 -13.37 -2.55 8.95
N SER A 45 -13.92 -3.16 7.89
CA SER A 45 -15.35 -3.45 7.78
C SER A 45 -15.53 -4.95 7.59
N ASP A 46 -16.34 -5.59 8.44
CA ASP A 46 -16.72 -6.99 8.26
C ASP A 46 -17.53 -7.12 6.95
N SER A 47 -16.99 -7.77 5.92
CA SER A 47 -17.73 -8.02 4.68
C SER A 47 -18.35 -9.43 4.68
N GLU A 48 -19.12 -9.72 3.63
CA GLU A 48 -20.14 -10.76 3.60
C GLU A 48 -19.56 -12.19 3.79
N PHE A 49 -20.12 -12.94 4.74
CA PHE A 49 -19.83 -14.38 4.86
C PHE A 49 -20.46 -15.15 3.70
N THR A 50 -19.66 -15.95 3.00
CA THR A 50 -20.18 -16.94 2.04
C THR A 50 -19.76 -18.35 2.44
N MET A 51 -20.66 -19.33 2.22
CA MET A 51 -20.35 -20.75 2.48
C MET A 51 -19.23 -21.30 1.58
N LYS A 52 -18.87 -20.61 0.49
CA LYS A 52 -17.84 -21.05 -0.46
C LYS A 52 -16.45 -20.49 -0.16
N SER A 53 -16.35 -19.23 0.28
CA SER A 53 -15.08 -18.52 0.46
C SER A 53 -14.75 -18.17 1.92
N GLY A 54 -15.68 -18.36 2.86
CA GLY A 54 -15.50 -17.97 4.25
C GLY A 54 -15.85 -16.49 4.48
N ILE A 55 -15.03 -15.78 5.26
CA ILE A 55 -15.21 -14.36 5.59
C ILE A 55 -14.21 -13.54 4.80
N SER A 56 -14.67 -12.54 4.06
CA SER A 56 -13.80 -11.46 3.59
C SER A 56 -13.85 -10.31 4.59
N VAL A 57 -12.72 -9.64 4.77
CA VAL A 57 -12.60 -8.45 5.61
C VAL A 57 -12.01 -7.34 4.75
N GLU A 58 -12.78 -6.27 4.56
CA GLU A 58 -12.35 -5.11 3.78
C GLU A 58 -11.61 -4.11 4.67
N LEU A 59 -10.51 -3.57 4.14
CA LEU A 59 -9.66 -2.57 4.78
C LEU A 59 -9.66 -1.30 3.92
N ASP A 60 -10.15 -0.20 4.47
CA ASP A 60 -9.97 1.13 3.90
C ASP A 60 -8.71 1.76 4.50
N ILE A 61 -7.61 1.84 3.75
CA ILE A 61 -6.37 2.47 4.23
C ILE A 61 -6.49 3.98 4.03
N LYS A 62 -6.50 4.75 5.12
CA LYS A 62 -6.80 6.19 5.13
C LYS A 62 -5.60 7.04 4.79
N ASN A 63 -4.42 6.65 5.24
CA ASN A 63 -3.19 7.37 4.96
C ASN A 63 -2.00 6.42 4.92
N VAL A 64 -1.07 6.72 4.03
CA VAL A 64 0.29 6.18 4.06
C VAL A 64 1.22 7.38 3.87
N ASP A 65 2.29 7.42 4.66
CA ASP A 65 3.28 8.50 4.64
C ASP A 65 4.64 7.93 4.97
N LEU A 66 5.49 7.84 3.95
CA LEU A 66 6.77 7.17 3.99
C LEU A 66 7.85 8.12 3.46
N VAL A 67 9.06 7.95 3.99
CA VAL A 67 10.24 8.72 3.56
C VAL A 67 11.45 7.81 3.36
N ALA A 68 12.16 8.04 2.27
CA ALA A 68 13.48 7.47 1.99
C ALA A 68 14.49 8.60 1.76
N THR A 69 15.77 8.29 1.93
CA THR A 69 16.86 9.17 1.47
C THR A 69 17.43 8.54 0.22
N SER A 70 17.52 9.30 -0.88
CA SER A 70 18.11 8.80 -2.10
C SER A 70 19.64 8.78 -1.99
N GLU A 71 20.24 7.69 -2.44
CA GLU A 71 21.68 7.45 -2.52
C GLU A 71 22.19 7.52 -3.97
N VAL A 72 21.31 7.36 -4.96
CA VAL A 72 21.69 7.21 -6.38
C VAL A 72 21.02 8.24 -7.29
N LEU A 73 19.69 8.31 -7.33
CA LEU A 73 18.98 9.21 -8.26
C LEU A 73 19.20 10.69 -7.91
N TRP A 74 19.11 11.00 -6.62
CA TRP A 74 19.29 12.33 -6.04
C TRP A 74 20.02 12.24 -4.69
N PRO A 75 21.35 12.05 -4.69
CA PRO A 75 22.11 11.74 -3.47
C PRO A 75 21.89 12.74 -2.34
N GLY A 76 21.43 12.25 -1.18
CA GLY A 76 21.15 13.02 0.03
C GLY A 76 19.74 13.62 0.10
N GLU A 77 19.01 13.64 -1.00
CA GLU A 77 17.65 14.19 -1.06
C GLU A 77 16.60 13.23 -0.48
N LYS A 78 15.47 13.79 -0.05
CA LYS A 78 14.35 13.00 0.46
C LYS A 78 13.38 12.66 -0.67
N VAL A 79 12.93 11.41 -0.68
CA VAL A 79 11.82 10.93 -1.50
C VAL A 79 10.68 10.58 -0.57
N TYR A 80 9.51 11.17 -0.79
CA TYR A 80 8.32 10.89 0.00
C TYR A 80 7.33 10.07 -0.81
N VAL A 81 6.68 9.10 -0.17
CA VAL A 81 5.56 8.36 -0.75
C VAL A 81 4.34 8.60 0.12
N ARG A 82 3.29 9.16 -0.49
CA ARG A 82 2.01 9.41 0.17
C ARG A 82 0.88 8.68 -0.53
N GLY A 83 -0.09 8.22 0.25
CA GLY A 83 -1.29 7.58 -0.28
C GLY A 83 -2.54 7.86 0.56
N GLY A 84 -3.70 7.56 -0.02
CA GLY A 84 -5.01 7.76 0.60
C GLY A 84 -5.40 9.24 0.66
N ASN A 85 -5.87 9.70 1.82
CA ASN A 85 -6.29 11.08 2.03
C ASN A 85 -5.16 12.10 1.87
N ALA A 86 -3.90 11.65 1.92
CA ALA A 86 -2.71 12.50 1.81
C ALA A 86 -2.16 12.60 0.38
N SER A 87 -2.78 11.94 -0.60
CA SER A 87 -2.36 11.94 -2.02
C SER A 87 -3.47 12.52 -2.92
N THR A 88 -3.41 12.27 -4.23
CA THR A 88 -4.46 12.54 -5.24
C THR A 88 -5.87 12.06 -4.89
N GLY A 89 -6.10 11.49 -3.70
CA GLY A 89 -7.40 11.13 -3.17
C GLY A 89 -7.91 9.78 -3.64
N LYS A 90 -7.08 9.02 -4.36
CA LYS A 90 -7.42 7.64 -4.72
C LYS A 90 -7.43 6.77 -3.48
N ALA A 91 -8.54 6.04 -3.29
CA ALA A 91 -8.70 5.14 -2.16
C ALA A 91 -7.67 4.02 -2.22
N LEU A 92 -7.00 3.80 -1.09
CA LEU A 92 -6.17 2.63 -0.87
C LEU A 92 -7.04 1.54 -0.24
N LYS A 93 -6.96 0.33 -0.77
CA LYS A 93 -7.79 -0.79 -0.32
C LYS A 93 -6.93 -1.96 0.11
N GLY A 94 -7.41 -2.69 1.09
CA GLY A 94 -6.93 -4.02 1.42
C GLY A 94 -8.08 -5.00 1.60
N GLU A 95 -7.78 -6.27 1.44
CA GLU A 95 -8.71 -7.35 1.67
C GLU A 95 -7.99 -8.47 2.42
N VAL A 96 -8.68 -9.11 3.36
CA VAL A 96 -8.21 -10.33 4.02
C VAL A 96 -9.26 -11.41 3.86
N SER A 97 -8.87 -12.53 3.24
CA SER A 97 -9.74 -13.67 2.99
C SER A 97 -9.53 -14.74 4.05
N ILE A 98 -10.49 -14.96 4.95
CA ILE A 98 -10.46 -15.99 5.99
C ILE A 98 -11.21 -17.24 5.49
N PRO A 99 -10.52 -18.33 5.14
CA PRO A 99 -11.18 -19.54 4.63
C PRO A 99 -12.10 -20.20 5.66
N LEU A 100 -13.03 -21.03 5.19
CA LEU A 100 -13.95 -21.75 6.06
C LEU A 100 -13.21 -22.63 7.08
N GLY A 101 -13.57 -22.51 8.35
CA GLY A 101 -12.94 -23.27 9.43
C GLY A 101 -11.61 -22.70 9.93
N MET A 102 -11.12 -21.60 9.35
CA MET A 102 -9.95 -20.86 9.83
C MET A 102 -10.37 -19.61 10.60
N ASN A 103 -9.40 -19.01 11.28
CA ASN A 103 -9.53 -17.68 11.90
C ASN A 103 -8.39 -16.77 11.41
N ILE A 104 -8.50 -15.47 11.69
CA ILE A 104 -7.49 -14.46 11.29
C ILE A 104 -6.06 -14.76 11.80
N ASN A 105 -5.93 -15.49 12.91
CA ASN A 105 -4.64 -15.88 13.47
C ASN A 105 -4.02 -17.11 12.77
N SER A 106 -4.74 -17.73 11.83
CA SER A 106 -4.34 -18.95 11.14
C SER A 106 -3.48 -18.71 9.90
N ASN A 107 -2.88 -17.52 9.77
CA ASN A 107 -2.08 -17.10 8.60
C ASN A 107 -2.91 -17.18 7.31
N VAL A 108 -3.70 -16.15 7.06
CA VAL A 108 -4.68 -16.12 5.97
C VAL A 108 -4.24 -15.17 4.83
N PRO A 109 -4.66 -15.41 3.57
CA PRO A 109 -4.29 -14.52 2.46
C PRO A 109 -4.80 -13.09 2.66
N GLY A 110 -3.93 -12.13 2.36
CA GLY A 110 -4.27 -10.72 2.30
C GLY A 110 -3.77 -10.08 1.01
N GLU A 111 -4.50 -9.07 0.55
CA GLU A 111 -4.19 -8.30 -0.65
C GLU A 111 -4.33 -6.80 -0.38
N THR A 112 -3.58 -5.98 -1.12
CA THR A 112 -3.72 -4.52 -1.10
C THR A 112 -3.57 -3.92 -2.49
N TRP A 113 -4.31 -2.83 -2.75
CA TRP A 113 -4.24 -2.05 -3.98
C TRP A 113 -3.89 -0.61 -3.64
N LEU A 114 -2.71 -0.18 -4.10
CA LEU A 114 -2.08 1.05 -3.63
C LEU A 114 -1.86 2.07 -4.76
N TYR A 115 -2.12 3.33 -4.44
CA TYR A 115 -1.90 4.49 -5.29
C TYR A 115 -1.01 5.49 -4.56
N TRP A 116 0.14 5.77 -5.16
CA TRP A 116 1.18 6.61 -4.62
C TRP A 116 1.27 7.93 -5.35
N ASP A 117 1.45 8.97 -4.55
CA ASP A 117 2.09 10.21 -4.96
C ASP A 117 3.54 10.14 -4.43
N ILE A 118 4.50 10.15 -5.34
CA ILE A 118 5.93 10.02 -5.06
C ILE A 118 6.57 11.39 -5.27
N GLU A 119 6.84 12.09 -4.18
CA GLU A 119 7.48 13.41 -4.22
C GLU A 119 9.00 13.22 -4.31
N THR A 120 9.58 13.80 -5.35
CA THR A 120 11.01 13.76 -5.66
C THR A 120 11.52 15.19 -5.93
N PRO A 121 12.84 15.42 -5.96
CA PRO A 121 13.40 16.70 -6.38
C PRO A 121 13.01 17.14 -7.80
N GLU A 122 12.66 16.20 -8.68
CA GLU A 122 12.28 16.49 -10.07
C GLU A 122 10.77 16.73 -10.25
N GLY A 123 9.96 16.45 -9.24
CA GLY A 123 8.51 16.58 -9.30
C GLY A 123 7.78 15.49 -8.52
N THR A 124 6.46 15.48 -8.65
CA THR A 124 5.62 14.43 -8.05
C THR A 124 5.18 13.45 -9.13
N PHE A 125 5.46 12.17 -8.91
CA PHE A 125 5.08 11.09 -9.82
C PHE A 125 3.92 10.29 -9.25
N VAL A 126 2.98 9.91 -10.10
CA VAL A 126 1.77 9.18 -9.70
C VAL A 126 1.55 7.94 -10.55
N ASN A 127 1.04 6.87 -9.95
CA ASN A 127 0.57 5.71 -10.70
C ASN A 127 -0.92 5.83 -11.06
N GLN A 128 -1.25 5.46 -12.30
CA GLN A 128 -2.63 5.44 -12.77
C GLN A 128 -3.32 4.09 -12.50
N THR A 129 -2.56 3.00 -12.60
CA THR A 129 -2.94 1.62 -12.23
C THR A 129 -2.46 1.31 -10.81
N PRO A 130 -3.24 0.59 -9.99
CA PRO A 130 -2.84 0.30 -8.62
C PRO A 130 -1.62 -0.62 -8.60
N ILE A 131 -0.78 -0.47 -7.58
CA ILE A 131 0.21 -1.48 -7.21
C ILE A 131 -0.53 -2.56 -6.42
N HIS A 132 -0.62 -3.77 -6.97
CA HIS A 132 -1.23 -4.90 -6.27
C HIS A 132 -0.17 -5.63 -5.46
N MET A 133 -0.38 -5.73 -4.15
CA MET A 133 0.49 -6.50 -3.25
C MET A 133 -0.29 -7.64 -2.64
N THR A 134 0.39 -8.77 -2.44
CA THR A 134 -0.16 -9.96 -1.80
C THR A 134 0.73 -10.40 -0.64
N GLY A 135 0.12 -11.00 0.37
CA GLY A 135 0.81 -11.39 1.60
C GLY A 135 -0.01 -12.35 2.46
N MET A 136 0.54 -12.73 3.61
CA MET A 136 -0.12 -13.61 4.57
C MET A 136 -0.31 -12.92 5.91
N VAL A 137 -1.56 -12.67 6.29
CA VAL A 137 -1.96 -11.92 7.48
C VAL A 137 -2.18 -12.86 8.66
N LYS A 138 -1.58 -12.52 9.81
CA LYS A 138 -1.67 -13.29 11.07
C LYS A 138 -2.48 -12.60 12.18
N GLY A 139 -3.11 -11.47 11.87
CA GLY A 139 -3.87 -10.68 12.82
C GLY A 139 -4.33 -9.34 12.23
N LEU A 140 -5.23 -8.65 12.92
CA LEU A 140 -5.61 -7.27 12.63
C LEU A 140 -5.38 -6.42 13.90
N PRO A 141 -4.61 -5.31 13.85
CA PRO A 141 -3.88 -4.79 12.69
C PRO A 141 -2.85 -5.80 12.14
N PRO A 142 -2.55 -5.81 10.82
CA PRO A 142 -1.64 -6.76 10.21
C PRO A 142 -0.20 -6.42 10.60
N GLN A 143 0.20 -6.83 11.81
CA GLN A 143 1.57 -6.77 12.31
C GLN A 143 2.34 -8.03 11.91
N ALA A 144 3.67 -7.94 11.83
CA ALA A 144 4.53 -9.07 11.45
C ALA A 144 4.09 -9.73 10.14
N THR A 145 3.59 -8.92 9.20
CA THR A 145 3.08 -9.37 7.91
C THR A 145 3.98 -8.83 6.81
N GLU A 146 4.25 -9.67 5.82
CA GLU A 146 4.98 -9.29 4.63
C GLU A 146 4.02 -9.25 3.43
N PHE A 147 4.05 -8.14 2.72
CA PHE A 147 3.37 -7.96 1.44
C PHE A 147 4.40 -7.70 0.35
N SER A 148 4.18 -8.24 -0.84
CA SER A 148 5.03 -7.99 -2.00
C SER A 148 4.21 -7.84 -3.28
N SER A 149 4.72 -7.06 -4.22
CA SER A 149 4.20 -6.94 -5.58
C SER A 149 5.23 -7.44 -6.58
N GLN A 150 4.76 -8.17 -7.59
CA GLN A 150 5.54 -8.55 -8.77
C GLN A 150 5.29 -7.62 -9.96
N ASP A 151 4.45 -6.59 -9.77
CA ASP A 151 4.06 -5.70 -10.85
C ASP A 151 5.18 -4.72 -11.21
N VAL A 152 5.20 -4.33 -12.47
CA VAL A 152 5.92 -3.14 -12.96
C VAL A 152 4.88 -2.10 -13.32
N ILE A 153 4.85 -1.01 -12.55
CA ILE A 153 3.80 0.01 -12.64
C ILE A 153 4.38 1.28 -13.24
N SER A 154 3.76 1.78 -14.30
CA SER A 154 4.13 3.06 -14.91
C SER A 154 3.78 4.23 -14.00
N LEU A 155 4.72 5.16 -13.90
CA LEU A 155 4.60 6.44 -13.22
C LEU A 155 4.49 7.57 -14.23
N TYR A 156 3.68 8.56 -13.87
CA TYR A 156 3.46 9.75 -14.68
C TYR A 156 3.68 10.99 -13.84
N ASP A 157 4.26 12.03 -14.43
CA ASP A 157 4.35 13.33 -13.81
C ASP A 157 2.95 13.88 -13.51
N GLN A 158 2.74 14.34 -12.27
CA GLN A 158 1.44 14.78 -11.82
C GLN A 158 0.97 16.07 -12.50
N LEU A 159 1.89 16.95 -12.91
CA LEU A 159 1.57 18.25 -13.48
C LEU A 159 1.24 18.16 -14.98
N ASP A 160 2.04 17.43 -15.75
CA ASP A 160 1.89 17.38 -17.21
C ASP A 160 1.43 16.02 -17.76
N GLY A 161 1.33 15.00 -16.92
CA GLY A 161 0.82 13.67 -17.27
C GLY A 161 1.76 12.84 -18.14
N LYS A 162 3.01 13.28 -18.35
CA LYS A 162 3.99 12.52 -19.15
C LYS A 162 4.53 11.34 -18.36
N PHE A 163 4.95 10.31 -19.08
CA PHE A 163 5.64 9.17 -18.49
C PHE A 163 6.92 9.64 -17.79
N ALA A 164 7.03 9.36 -16.50
CA ALA A 164 8.15 9.74 -15.65
C ALA A 164 9.08 8.55 -15.31
N GLY A 165 8.58 7.32 -15.43
CA GLY A 165 9.35 6.13 -15.09
C GLY A 165 8.47 4.94 -14.70
N THR A 166 9.05 3.99 -13.99
CA THR A 166 8.36 2.82 -13.44
C THR A 166 8.70 2.60 -11.97
N ILE A 167 7.80 1.91 -11.28
CA ILE A 167 7.98 1.44 -9.92
C ILE A 167 7.72 -0.06 -9.86
N TYR A 168 8.61 -0.80 -9.20
CA TYR A 168 8.54 -2.26 -9.13
C TYR A 168 9.25 -2.82 -7.89
N ALA A 169 9.14 -4.14 -7.68
CA ALA A 169 9.69 -4.83 -6.52
C ALA A 169 9.26 -4.19 -5.18
N CYS A 170 8.00 -3.75 -5.12
CA CYS A 170 7.42 -3.17 -3.90
C CYS A 170 7.30 -4.27 -2.85
N THR A 171 7.82 -4.00 -1.65
CA THR A 171 7.76 -4.89 -0.49
C THR A 171 7.41 -4.07 0.73
N GLN A 172 6.65 -4.66 1.64
CA GLN A 172 6.29 -4.06 2.92
C GLN A 172 6.39 -5.12 4.00
N VAL A 173 7.05 -4.75 5.10
CA VAL A 173 7.15 -5.56 6.31
C VAL A 173 6.62 -4.72 7.48
N THR A 174 5.67 -5.29 8.21
CA THR A 174 4.96 -4.64 9.34
C THR A 174 5.23 -5.31 10.68
#